data_AF-A0AAD1XQ26-F1
#
_entry.id   AF-A0AAD1XQ26-F1
#
_cell.length_a   1.000
_cell.length_b   1.000
_cell.length_c   1.000
_cell.angle_alpha   90.00
_cell.angle_beta   90.00
_cell.angle_gamma   90.00
#
_symmetry.space_group_name_H-M   'P 1'
#
loop_
_entity.id
_entity.type
_entity.pdbx_description
1 polymer ?
#
loop_
_entity_poly.entity_id
_entity_poly.type
_entity_poly.pdbx_seq_one_letter_code
_entity_poly.pdbx_strand_id
1 'polypeptide(L)'
;MVQLVIFYVDFQRNDFHNSVDWDENRKMLRVYFRVDFLSDCVSYDIQNGVPLRSSHNNALWDLAQYEFCWHKFADISETGFGVALLDDCKYGYSCKRNTLGMSLIRSPKWPYTKADIGLHEFTYSLYSHKGNELSDVSKEGFSLNFPLKNYLPNKLEDCQSDSFIEIDETNVILDDLKLARMMQTNLL
;
A
#
# COMPACT_ATOMS: atom_id res chain seq x y z
N MET A 1 -8.49 5.46 -19.86
CA MET A 1 -8.53 5.18 -18.41
C MET A 1 -9.96 5.33 -17.93
N VAL A 2 -10.46 4.30 -17.25
CA VAL A 2 -11.71 4.31 -16.50
C VAL A 2 -11.35 4.14 -15.03
N GLN A 3 -11.97 4.91 -14.15
CA GLN A 3 -11.75 4.85 -12.72
C GLN A 3 -13.10 4.72 -12.01
N LEU A 4 -13.24 3.69 -11.18
CA LEU A 4 -14.38 3.49 -10.31
C LEU A 4 -13.97 3.88 -8.89
N VAL A 5 -14.75 4.77 -8.28
CA VAL A 5 -14.54 5.23 -6.91
C VAL A 5 -15.58 4.56 -6.02
N ILE A 6 -15.11 3.82 -5.02
CA ILE A 6 -15.94 3.05 -4.11
C ILE A 6 -15.86 3.69 -2.73
N PHE A 7 -17.02 4.06 -2.21
CA PHE A 7 -17.21 4.55 -0.85
C PHE A 7 -17.90 3.46 -0.04
N TYR A 8 -17.43 3.21 1.16
CA TYR A 8 -18.04 2.27 2.09
C TYR A 8 -18.80 3.03 3.19
N VAL A 9 -19.83 2.39 3.72
CA VAL A 9 -20.64 2.98 4.81
C VAL A 9 -19.89 2.89 6.13
N ASP A 10 -19.25 1.74 6.40
CA ASP A 10 -18.65 1.43 7.70
C ASP A 10 -17.12 1.52 7.73
N PHE A 11 -16.49 1.86 6.61
CA PHE A 11 -15.02 1.95 6.49
C PHE A 11 -14.60 3.36 6.04
N GLN A 12 -13.54 3.90 6.66
CA GLN A 12 -12.98 5.22 6.30
C GLN A 12 -11.98 5.16 5.13
N ARG A 13 -11.95 4.03 4.42
CA ARG A 13 -11.12 3.79 3.24
C ARG A 13 -11.97 4.01 1.99
N ASN A 14 -11.48 4.77 1.03
CA ASN A 14 -12.08 4.95 -0.29
C ASN A 14 -11.22 4.25 -1.32
N ASP A 15 -11.78 3.30 -2.06
CA ASP A 15 -11.04 2.48 -3.03
C ASP A 15 -11.21 3.06 -4.44
N PHE A 16 -10.12 3.11 -5.18
CA PHE A 16 -10.07 3.57 -6.57
C PHE A 16 -9.62 2.41 -7.45
N HIS A 17 -10.57 1.78 -8.14
CA HIS A 17 -10.28 0.72 -9.11
C HIS A 17 -10.05 1.36 -10.48
N ASN A 18 -8.87 1.12 -11.05
CA ASN A 18 -8.47 1.74 -12.31
C ASN A 18 -8.33 0.66 -13.37
N SER A 19 -8.93 0.90 -14.54
CA SER A 19 -8.72 0.12 -15.75
C SER A 19 -8.16 1.03 -16.84
N VAL A 20 -6.95 0.74 -17.30
CA VAL A 20 -6.19 1.59 -18.21
C VAL A 20 -5.71 0.77 -19.39
N ASP A 21 -6.30 1.00 -20.56
CA ASP A 21 -5.69 0.61 -21.83
C ASP A 21 -4.58 1.60 -22.17
N TRP A 22 -3.33 1.12 -22.10
CA TRP A 22 -2.13 1.95 -22.17
C TRP A 22 -1.34 1.65 -23.45
N ASP A 23 -1.31 2.60 -24.38
CA ASP A 23 -0.47 2.58 -25.57
C ASP A 23 0.33 3.90 -25.71
N GLU A 24 0.86 4.36 -24.58
CA GLU A 24 1.61 5.61 -24.54
C GLU A 24 3.10 5.42 -24.76
N ASN A 25 3.77 6.49 -25.19
CA ASN A 25 5.19 6.48 -25.53
C ASN A 25 5.97 7.52 -24.72
N ARG A 26 6.94 7.07 -23.93
CA ARG A 26 7.79 7.94 -23.08
C ARG A 26 6.97 8.82 -22.13
N LYS A 27 5.81 8.33 -21.70
CA LYS A 27 4.94 8.97 -20.71
C LYS A 27 4.92 8.19 -19.41
N MET A 28 4.56 8.89 -18.35
CA MET A 28 4.38 8.34 -17.02
C MET A 28 3.04 8.83 -16.47
N LEU A 29 2.19 7.89 -16.08
CA LEU A 29 0.94 8.18 -15.38
C LEU A 29 1.23 8.25 -13.89
N ARG A 30 0.78 9.33 -13.26
CA ARG A 30 0.87 9.54 -11.81
C ARG A 30 -0.46 10.04 -11.29
N VAL A 31 -0.74 9.72 -10.04
CA VAL A 31 -1.84 10.31 -9.28
C VAL A 31 -1.28 11.17 -8.15
N TYR A 32 -1.97 12.26 -7.83
CA TYR A 32 -1.59 13.18 -6.78
C TYR A 32 -2.77 13.51 -5.88
N PHE A 33 -2.56 13.43 -4.58
CA PHE A 33 -3.50 13.78 -3.53
C PHE A 33 -2.89 14.85 -2.65
N ARG A 34 -3.47 16.04 -2.72
CA ARG A 34 -3.07 17.16 -1.86
C ARG A 34 -3.91 17.12 -0.59
N VAL A 35 -3.26 17.04 0.56
CA VAL A 35 -3.91 17.20 1.86
C VAL A 35 -3.88 18.67 2.28
N ASP A 36 -4.80 19.08 3.16
CA ASP A 36 -4.95 20.49 3.57
C ASP A 36 -4.13 20.85 4.83
N PHE A 37 -3.35 19.91 5.34
CA PHE A 37 -2.44 20.13 6.46
C PHE A 37 -0.98 20.01 6.05
N LEU A 38 -0.08 20.37 6.97
CA LEU A 38 1.37 20.31 6.78
C LEU A 38 1.95 19.35 7.81
N SER A 39 2.77 18.43 7.33
CA SER A 39 3.60 17.56 8.16
C SER A 39 5.02 17.60 7.64
N ASP A 40 6.01 17.66 8.52
CA ASP A 40 7.43 17.71 8.13
C ASP A 40 7.94 16.35 7.63
N CYS A 41 7.26 15.28 8.02
CA CYS A 41 7.64 13.91 7.74
C CYS A 41 6.47 13.12 7.12
N VAL A 42 6.83 12.00 6.51
CA VAL A 42 5.90 11.03 5.90
C VAL A 42 6.37 9.64 6.32
N SER A 43 5.44 8.84 6.81
CA SER A 43 5.66 7.47 7.30
C SER A 43 5.32 6.48 6.20
N TYR A 44 6.05 5.37 6.10
CA TYR A 44 5.82 4.43 5.01
C TYR A 44 6.29 3.03 5.21
N ASP A 45 5.58 2.12 4.54
CA ASP A 45 5.85 0.71 4.62
C ASP A 45 7.12 0.32 3.84
N ILE A 46 8.03 -0.35 4.54
CA ILE A 46 9.11 -1.15 3.96
C ILE A 46 9.03 -2.57 4.52
N GLN A 47 9.96 -3.44 4.15
CA GLN A 47 10.10 -4.75 4.80
C GLN A 47 10.21 -4.59 6.32
N ASN A 48 9.22 -5.08 7.06
CA ASN A 48 9.21 -5.19 8.52
C ASN A 48 9.45 -3.86 9.27
N GLY A 49 9.00 -2.74 8.73
CA GLY A 49 9.14 -1.46 9.42
C GLY A 49 8.52 -0.28 8.72
N VAL A 50 8.44 0.84 9.45
CA VAL A 50 7.83 2.09 8.99
C VAL A 50 8.79 3.27 9.21
N PRO A 51 9.82 3.46 8.35
CA PRO A 51 10.70 4.62 8.40
C PRO A 51 9.97 5.94 8.09
N LEU A 52 10.65 7.04 8.43
CA LEU A 52 10.21 8.42 8.15
C LEU A 52 11.08 9.05 7.06
N ARG A 53 10.45 9.84 6.18
CA ARG A 53 11.12 10.68 5.18
C ARG A 53 10.61 12.10 5.25
N SER A 54 11.45 13.05 4.84
CA SER A 54 11.12 14.48 4.86
C SER A 54 10.15 14.82 3.73
N SER A 55 9.10 15.58 4.07
CA SER A 55 8.13 16.12 3.10
C SER A 55 8.60 17.43 2.45
N HIS A 56 9.65 18.04 3.00
CA HIS A 56 10.23 19.30 2.54
C HIS A 56 11.44 19.08 1.61
N ASN A 57 12.05 20.17 1.16
CA ASN A 57 13.20 20.19 0.24
C ASN A 57 14.32 21.11 0.78
N ASN A 58 14.55 21.08 2.09
CA ASN A 58 15.45 22.01 2.76
C ASN A 58 16.93 21.65 2.54
N ALA A 59 17.25 20.37 2.47
CA ALA A 59 18.61 19.89 2.20
C ALA A 59 18.74 19.23 0.83
N LEU A 60 19.98 19.08 0.34
CA LEU A 60 20.26 18.41 -0.94
C LEU A 60 19.76 16.96 -0.98
N TRP A 61 19.83 16.25 0.14
CA TRP A 61 19.30 14.88 0.23
C TRP A 61 17.76 14.85 0.27
N ASP A 62 17.10 15.93 0.69
CA ASP A 62 15.65 16.04 0.59
C ASP A 62 15.21 16.30 -0.84
N LEU A 63 15.96 17.15 -1.55
CA LEU A 63 15.76 17.40 -2.97
C LEU A 63 15.95 16.13 -3.81
N ALA A 64 16.88 15.26 -3.42
CA ALA A 64 17.10 13.98 -4.10
C ALA A 64 15.93 12.98 -3.92
N GLN A 65 15.04 13.18 -2.95
CA GLN A 65 13.85 12.34 -2.71
C GLN A 65 12.70 12.73 -3.65
N TYR A 66 12.93 12.63 -4.96
CA TYR A 66 11.89 12.88 -5.97
C TYR A 66 10.85 11.76 -6.02
N GLU A 67 11.32 10.53 -5.90
CA GLU A 67 10.53 9.30 -5.88
C GLU A 67 11.28 8.25 -5.07
N PHE A 68 10.54 7.42 -4.34
CA PHE A 68 11.09 6.41 -3.45
C PHE A 68 10.26 5.12 -3.50
N CYS A 69 10.89 3.99 -3.14
CA CYS A 69 10.32 2.64 -3.27
C CYS A 69 9.65 2.17 -1.97
N TRP A 70 8.33 2.15 -1.93
CA TRP A 70 7.52 1.84 -0.73
C TRP A 70 6.56 0.69 -1.05
N HIS A 71 6.03 0.02 -0.04
CA HIS A 71 5.33 -1.26 -0.22
C HIS A 71 3.81 -1.15 -0.29
N LYS A 72 3.13 -1.08 0.87
CA LYS A 72 1.65 -1.13 0.94
C LYS A 72 1.00 0.22 1.19
N PHE A 73 1.74 1.15 1.80
CA PHE A 73 1.19 2.46 2.17
C PHE A 73 2.23 3.58 2.31
N ALA A 74 1.71 4.80 2.16
CA ALA A 74 2.34 6.08 2.41
C ALA A 74 1.43 6.93 3.31
N ASP A 75 1.84 7.27 4.52
CA ASP A 75 1.06 8.06 5.48
C ASP A 75 1.63 9.46 5.70
N ILE A 76 0.75 10.48 5.58
CA ILE A 76 1.02 11.83 6.06
C ILE A 76 0.02 12.15 7.17
N SER A 77 0.54 12.50 8.35
CA SER A 77 -0.27 12.75 9.53
C SER A 77 0.22 13.98 10.30
N GLU A 78 -0.72 14.66 10.95
CA GLU A 78 -0.50 15.72 11.92
C GLU A 78 -1.13 15.36 13.27
N THR A 79 -1.09 16.28 14.24
CA THR A 79 -1.66 16.05 15.57
C THR A 79 -3.19 15.89 15.50
N GLY A 80 -3.66 14.65 15.41
CA GLY A 80 -5.08 14.30 15.51
C GLY A 80 -5.74 13.87 14.20
N PHE A 81 -5.08 13.97 13.05
CA PHE A 81 -5.61 13.53 11.76
C PHE A 81 -4.50 13.09 10.81
N GLY A 82 -4.77 12.07 10.01
CA GLY A 82 -3.86 11.61 8.98
C GLY A 82 -4.58 11.04 7.76
N VAL A 83 -3.85 11.01 6.66
CA VAL A 83 -4.28 10.43 5.40
C VAL A 83 -3.20 9.50 4.89
N ALA A 84 -3.56 8.24 4.72
CA ALA A 84 -2.72 7.24 4.10
C ALA A 84 -3.17 6.94 2.67
N LEU A 85 -2.21 6.90 1.76
CA LEU A 85 -2.36 6.37 0.41
C LEU A 85 -1.91 4.91 0.44
N LEU A 86 -2.83 4.00 0.14
CA LEU A 86 -2.62 2.55 0.09
C LEU A 86 -2.61 2.07 -1.36
N ASP A 87 -1.93 0.97 -1.65
CA ASP A 87 -1.92 0.37 -2.98
C ASP A 87 -1.76 -1.17 -2.94
N ASP A 88 -1.98 -1.80 -4.08
CA ASP A 88 -1.87 -3.25 -4.29
C ASP A 88 -0.63 -3.70 -5.08
N CYS A 89 0.02 -2.83 -5.85
CA CYS A 89 1.10 -3.22 -6.77
C CYS A 89 2.02 -2.10 -7.26
N LYS A 90 1.89 -0.87 -6.75
CA LYS A 90 2.63 0.32 -7.15
C LYS A 90 3.64 0.70 -6.08
N TYR A 91 4.93 0.60 -6.42
CA TYR A 91 6.00 0.82 -5.46
C TYR A 91 6.61 2.24 -5.52
N GLY A 92 6.27 3.04 -6.53
CA GLY A 92 6.85 4.36 -6.74
C GLY A 92 6.02 5.46 -6.09
N TYR A 93 6.54 6.09 -5.05
CA TYR A 93 5.85 7.15 -4.33
C TYR A 93 6.66 8.44 -4.28
N SER A 94 5.97 9.56 -4.12
CA SER A 94 6.55 10.87 -3.89
C SER A 94 5.71 11.62 -2.87
N CYS A 95 6.32 12.33 -1.94
CA CYS A 95 5.57 13.26 -1.11
C CYS A 95 6.36 14.54 -0.94
N LYS A 96 5.79 15.65 -1.40
CA LYS A 96 6.39 16.98 -1.25
C LYS A 96 5.33 18.02 -0.94
N ARG A 97 5.63 18.88 0.05
CA ARG A 97 4.79 20.02 0.44
C ARG A 97 3.31 19.64 0.49
N ASN A 98 2.93 18.69 1.34
CA ASN A 98 1.56 18.20 1.53
C ASN A 98 0.86 17.51 0.34
N THR A 99 1.60 17.17 -0.70
CA THR A 99 1.06 16.41 -1.83
C THR A 99 1.66 15.02 -1.84
N LEU A 100 0.82 14.01 -1.53
CA LEU A 100 1.11 12.60 -1.76
C LEU A 100 0.97 12.32 -3.26
N GLY A 101 1.92 11.60 -3.83
CA GLY A 101 1.92 11.22 -5.23
C GLY A 101 2.36 9.78 -5.39
N MET A 102 1.79 9.10 -6.37
CA MET A 102 2.12 7.72 -6.68
C MET A 102 2.23 7.52 -8.19
N SER A 103 3.26 6.77 -8.56
CA SER A 103 3.59 6.37 -9.90
C SER A 103 2.78 5.15 -10.30
N LEU A 104 1.93 5.30 -11.32
CA LEU A 104 1.01 4.25 -11.76
C LEU A 104 1.61 3.43 -12.89
N ILE A 105 1.83 4.01 -14.06
CA ILE A 105 2.35 3.29 -15.24
C ILE A 105 3.46 4.12 -15.87
N ARG A 106 4.54 3.48 -16.33
CA ARG A 106 5.62 4.14 -17.06
C ARG A 106 5.82 3.46 -18.41
N SER A 107 6.02 4.22 -19.48
CA SER A 107 6.25 3.67 -20.84
C SER A 107 7.67 3.95 -21.35
N PRO A 108 8.72 3.38 -20.72
CA PRO A 108 10.07 3.48 -21.27
C PRO A 108 10.15 2.73 -22.60
N LYS A 109 11.08 3.14 -23.47
CA LYS A 109 11.33 2.46 -24.77
C LYS A 109 12.67 1.73 -24.83
N TRP A 110 13.43 1.79 -23.75
CA TRP A 110 14.68 1.08 -23.57
C TRP A 110 14.71 0.48 -22.16
N PRO A 111 15.13 -0.78 -21.97
CA PRO A 111 15.65 -1.71 -22.97
C PRO A 111 14.57 -2.37 -23.86
N TYR A 112 13.29 -2.27 -23.48
CA TYR A 112 12.17 -2.89 -24.20
C TYR A 112 11.24 -1.83 -24.79
N THR A 113 10.87 -1.98 -26.06
CA THR A 113 10.11 -0.97 -26.82
C THR A 113 8.60 -1.04 -26.58
N LYS A 114 8.11 -2.15 -26.04
CA LYS A 114 6.69 -2.39 -25.74
C LYS A 114 6.42 -2.53 -24.23
N ALA A 115 7.27 -1.91 -23.40
CA ALA A 115 7.08 -1.94 -21.95
C ALA A 115 5.70 -1.36 -21.58
N ASP A 116 4.98 -2.11 -20.75
CA ASP A 116 3.68 -1.76 -20.18
C ASP A 116 2.62 -1.36 -21.22
N ILE A 117 2.71 -1.84 -22.46
CA ILE A 117 1.63 -1.69 -23.45
C ILE A 117 0.54 -2.72 -23.18
N GLY A 118 -0.71 -2.27 -23.15
CA GLY A 118 -1.89 -3.12 -23.01
C GLY A 118 -2.80 -2.69 -21.85
N LEU A 119 -3.65 -3.61 -21.42
CA LEU A 119 -4.60 -3.38 -20.33
C LEU A 119 -3.93 -3.54 -18.97
N HIS A 120 -4.08 -2.55 -18.11
CA HIS A 120 -3.66 -2.56 -16.72
C HIS A 120 -4.85 -2.39 -15.80
N GLU A 121 -4.90 -3.21 -14.76
CA GLU A 121 -5.85 -3.11 -13.66
C GLU A 121 -5.08 -2.96 -12.36
N PHE A 122 -5.45 -1.97 -11.56
CA PHE A 122 -4.82 -1.72 -10.27
C PHE A 122 -5.71 -0.90 -9.35
N THR A 123 -5.52 -1.12 -8.05
CA THR A 123 -6.25 -0.45 -7.00
C THR A 123 -5.31 0.38 -6.16
N TYR A 124 -5.74 1.59 -5.84
CA TYR A 124 -5.19 2.35 -4.74
C TYR A 124 -6.32 2.90 -3.91
N SER A 125 -6.03 3.22 -2.66
CA SER A 125 -7.05 3.65 -1.72
C SER A 125 -6.57 4.85 -0.91
N LEU A 126 -7.52 5.71 -0.54
CA LEU A 126 -7.28 6.75 0.46
C LEU A 126 -7.93 6.33 1.76
N TYR A 127 -7.13 6.19 2.80
CA TYR A 127 -7.57 5.88 4.14
C TYR A 127 -7.38 7.10 5.04
N SER A 128 -8.49 7.64 5.56
CA SER A 128 -8.45 8.70 6.56
C SER A 128 -8.46 8.09 7.95
N HIS A 129 -7.59 8.56 8.84
CA HIS A 129 -7.50 8.04 10.20
C HIS A 129 -7.34 9.16 11.23
N LYS A 130 -7.60 8.82 12.49
CA LYS A 130 -7.47 9.74 13.62
C LYS A 130 -6.08 9.59 14.23
N GLY A 131 -5.43 10.72 14.47
CA GLY A 131 -4.12 10.77 15.08
C GLY A 131 -3.01 10.36 14.12
N ASN A 132 -1.96 9.76 14.69
CA ASN A 132 -0.75 9.32 14.01
C ASN A 132 -0.48 7.83 14.26
N GLU A 133 -1.53 7.05 14.57
CA GLU A 133 -1.43 5.62 14.85
C GLU A 133 -1.23 4.83 13.56
N LEU A 134 0.01 4.41 13.32
CA LEU A 134 0.39 3.66 12.12
C LEU A 134 -0.09 2.19 12.14
N SER A 135 -0.52 1.69 13.30
CA SER A 135 -1.08 0.33 13.45
C SER A 135 -2.28 0.12 12.55
N ASP A 136 -3.24 1.04 12.57
CA ASP A 136 -4.47 0.93 11.79
C ASP A 136 -4.20 1.13 10.29
N VAL A 137 -3.31 2.05 9.94
CA VAL A 137 -2.86 2.24 8.55
C VAL A 137 -2.22 0.95 8.01
N SER A 138 -1.37 0.31 8.82
CA SER A 138 -0.70 -0.93 8.44
C SER A 138 -1.72 -2.05 8.24
N LYS A 139 -2.67 -2.22 9.16
CA LYS A 139 -3.77 -3.21 9.04
C LYS A 139 -4.60 -3.00 7.78
N GLU A 140 -4.96 -1.76 7.45
CA GLU A 140 -5.69 -1.45 6.22
C GLU A 140 -4.88 -1.74 4.97
N GLY A 141 -3.58 -1.43 4.97
CA GLY A 141 -2.66 -1.81 3.89
C GLY A 141 -2.61 -3.33 3.68
N PHE A 142 -2.56 -4.11 4.77
CA PHE A 142 -2.65 -5.58 4.71
C PHE A 142 -4.03 -6.04 4.22
N SER A 143 -5.13 -5.47 4.74
CA SER A 143 -6.50 -5.82 4.35
C SER A 143 -6.75 -5.64 2.85
N LEU A 144 -6.20 -4.57 2.26
CA LEU A 144 -6.27 -4.31 0.82
C LEU A 144 -5.54 -5.37 -0.01
N ASN A 145 -4.34 -5.76 0.43
CA ASN A 145 -3.47 -6.70 -0.30
C ASN A 145 -3.83 -8.18 -0.08
N PHE A 146 -4.46 -8.50 1.06
CA PHE A 146 -4.81 -9.86 1.45
C PHE A 146 -6.31 -9.96 1.73
N PRO A 147 -7.16 -9.92 0.68
CA PRO A 147 -8.61 -9.98 0.86
C PRO A 147 -9.04 -11.32 1.46
N LEU A 148 -10.08 -11.26 2.30
CA LEU A 148 -10.68 -12.45 2.91
C LEU A 148 -11.17 -13.41 1.82
N LYS A 149 -10.79 -14.68 1.95
CA LYS A 149 -11.26 -15.75 1.07
C LYS A 149 -12.42 -16.46 1.75
N ASN A 150 -13.58 -16.39 1.12
CA ASN A 150 -14.74 -17.13 1.59
C ASN A 150 -14.55 -18.62 1.28
N TYR A 151 -14.70 -19.46 2.29
CA TYR A 151 -14.79 -20.90 2.14
C TYR A 151 -16.24 -21.33 2.39
N LEU A 152 -16.83 -22.04 1.43
CA LEU A 152 -18.14 -22.66 1.59
C LEU A 152 -17.94 -24.13 1.97
N PRO A 153 -18.18 -24.51 3.22
CA PRO A 153 -18.01 -25.89 3.63
C PRO A 153 -19.12 -26.77 3.06
N ASN A 154 -18.80 -28.05 2.83
CA ASN A 154 -19.76 -29.03 2.34
C ASN A 154 -20.79 -29.43 3.41
N LYS A 155 -20.48 -29.22 4.70
CA LYS A 155 -21.38 -29.43 5.85
C LYS A 155 -21.27 -28.25 6.81
N LEU A 156 -22.39 -27.85 7.40
CA LEU A 156 -22.44 -26.75 8.39
C LEU A 156 -21.64 -27.04 9.66
N GLU A 157 -21.43 -28.32 9.99
CA GLU A 157 -20.65 -28.78 11.14
C GLU A 157 -19.15 -28.51 10.99
N ASP A 158 -18.67 -28.29 9.75
CA ASP A 158 -17.27 -27.94 9.45
C ASP A 158 -17.00 -26.44 9.66
N CYS A 159 -18.02 -25.64 9.99
CA CYS A 159 -17.89 -24.22 10.34
C CYS A 159 -17.41 -24.05 11.79
N GLN A 160 -16.16 -24.40 12.11
CA GLN A 160 -15.55 -24.00 13.38
C GLN A 160 -14.74 -22.72 13.20
N SER A 161 -15.01 -21.73 14.05
CA SER A 161 -14.25 -20.47 14.11
C SER A 161 -13.20 -20.57 15.20
N ASP A 162 -12.08 -21.23 14.91
CA ASP A 162 -10.94 -21.30 15.81
C ASP A 162 -9.81 -20.39 15.30
N SER A 163 -9.14 -19.71 16.24
CA SER A 163 -7.93 -18.95 15.92
C SER A 163 -6.70 -19.84 16.08
N PHE A 164 -5.77 -19.76 15.12
CA PHE A 164 -4.48 -20.42 15.24
C PHE A 164 -3.53 -19.65 16.17
N ILE A 165 -3.63 -18.32 16.20
CA ILE A 165 -2.73 -17.40 16.93
C ILE A 165 -3.54 -16.20 17.41
N GLU A 166 -3.30 -15.78 18.65
CA GLU A 166 -3.84 -14.55 19.22
C GLU A 166 -2.69 -13.56 19.48
N ILE A 167 -2.93 -12.28 19.18
CA ILE A 167 -1.96 -11.19 19.35
C ILE A 167 -2.69 -10.08 20.09
N ASP A 168 -2.24 -9.80 21.32
CA ASP A 168 -2.88 -8.80 22.18
C ASP A 168 -2.52 -7.37 21.76
N GLU A 169 -1.32 -7.17 21.20
CA GLU A 169 -0.78 -5.85 20.88
C GLU A 169 -1.19 -5.39 19.47
N THR A 170 -1.75 -4.19 19.39
CA THR A 170 -2.33 -3.65 18.14
C THR A 170 -1.29 -3.18 17.12
N ASN A 171 -0.06 -2.95 17.56
CA ASN A 171 1.08 -2.52 16.75
C ASN A 171 1.98 -3.69 16.29
N VAL A 172 1.61 -4.93 16.63
CA VAL A 172 2.29 -6.14 16.17
C VAL A 172 1.46 -6.80 15.08
N ILE A 173 2.10 -7.11 13.95
CA ILE A 173 1.46 -7.77 12.81
C ILE A 173 2.15 -9.09 12.55
N LEU A 174 1.37 -10.17 12.45
CA LEU A 174 1.83 -11.46 11.95
C LEU A 174 1.83 -11.43 10.42
N ASP A 175 3.02 -11.32 9.84
CA ASP A 175 3.20 -11.32 8.38
C ASP A 175 3.24 -12.76 7.83
N ASP A 176 4.07 -13.62 8.45
CA ASP A 176 4.31 -14.98 7.98
C ASP A 176 4.08 -16.04 9.06
N LEU A 177 3.31 -17.08 8.71
CA LEU A 177 3.18 -18.32 9.48
C LEU A 177 3.47 -19.51 8.57
N LYS A 178 4.49 -20.31 8.93
CA LYS A 178 4.87 -21.51 8.18
C LYS A 178 5.21 -22.69 9.08
N LEU A 179 4.98 -23.89 8.59
CA LEU A 179 5.50 -25.11 9.20
C LEU A 179 7.03 -25.12 9.14
N ALA A 180 7.63 -25.71 10.18
CA ALA A 180 9.06 -25.98 10.22
C ALA A 180 9.44 -26.97 9.12
N ARG A 181 10.61 -26.77 8.51
CA ARG A 181 11.15 -27.72 7.54
C ARG A 181 11.74 -28.90 8.33
N MET A 182 11.21 -30.10 8.16
CA MET A 182 11.85 -31.30 8.71
C MET A 182 13.19 -31.54 8.00
N MET A 183 14.27 -31.70 8.77
CA MET A 183 15.54 -32.19 8.22
C MET A 183 15.41 -33.70 7.99
N GLN A 184 15.61 -34.17 6.77
CA GLN A 184 15.90 -35.58 6.53
C GLN A 184 17.30 -35.87 7.07
N THR A 185 17.38 -36.40 8.28
CA THR A 185 18.59 -37.06 8.78
C THR A 185 18.77 -38.37 8.02
N ASN A 186 19.40 -38.31 6.84
CA ASN A 186 20.05 -39.48 6.28
C ASN A 186 21.28 -39.77 7.14
N LEU A 187 21.10 -40.59 8.18
CA LEU A 187 22.21 -41.29 8.83
C LEU A 187 22.79 -42.26 7.80
N LEU A 188 24.09 -42.07 7.52
CA LEU A 188 24.93 -42.96 6.71
C LEU A 188 24.96 -44.37 7.29
#